data_AF-A0A946CLY8-F1
#
_entry.id   AF-A0A946CLY8-F1
#
_cell.length_a   1.000
_cell.length_b   1.000
_cell.length_c   1.000
_cell.angle_alpha   90.00
_cell.angle_beta   90.00
_cell.angle_gamma   90.00
#
_symmetry.space_group_name_H-M   'P 1'
#
loop_
_entity.id
_entity.type
_entity.pdbx_description
1 polymer ?
#
loop_
_entity_poly.entity_id
_entity_poly.type
_entity_poly.pdbx_seq_one_letter_code
_entity_poly.pdbx_strand_id
1 'polypeptide(L)' 'LVTGRTWQGTAFGGAKGRTDVPKIVDWYMDGKINIDDLITHVMPLDQINDAFDLMHKGESIRSVVTF' A
#
# COMPACT_ATOMS: atom_id res chain seq x y z
N LEU A 1 -3.58 23.03 -26.24
CA LEU A 1 -4.52 23.02 -25.10
C LEU A 1 -5.59 24.08 -25.32
N VAL A 2 -6.75 23.72 -25.89
CA VAL A 2 -7.85 24.69 -26.13
C VAL A 2 -9.06 24.41 -25.22
N THR A 3 -9.03 23.31 -24.43
CA THR A 3 -10.12 22.91 -23.51
C THR A 3 -9.68 22.65 -22.05
N GLY A 4 -8.47 23.09 -21.68
CA GLY A 4 -8.06 23.22 -20.26
C GLY A 4 -7.78 21.95 -19.45
N ARG A 5 -7.79 20.75 -20.04
CA ARG A 5 -7.51 19.51 -19.30
C ARG A 5 -6.00 19.28 -19.11
N THR A 6 -5.64 18.71 -17.96
CA THR A 6 -4.27 18.29 -17.62
C THR A 6 -4.25 16.80 -17.30
N TRP A 7 -3.25 16.10 -17.82
CA TRP A 7 -2.95 14.71 -17.46
C TRP A 7 -1.64 14.69 -16.68
N GLN A 8 -1.65 14.10 -15.49
CA GLN A 8 -0.48 13.96 -14.63
C GLN A 8 -0.27 12.49 -14.27
N GLY A 9 1.00 12.14 -14.04
CA GLY A 9 1.40 10.86 -13.45
C GLY A 9 2.12 11.12 -12.13
N THR A 10 2.31 10.07 -11.34
CA THR A 10 3.05 10.14 -10.08
C THR A 10 3.87 8.88 -9.84
N ALA A 11 5.03 9.05 -9.21
CA ALA A 11 5.80 7.97 -8.63
C ALA A 11 5.72 8.09 -7.11
N PHE A 12 5.39 6.99 -6.43
CA PHE A 12 5.27 6.95 -4.96
C PHE A 12 4.37 8.05 -4.37
N GLY A 13 3.30 8.44 -5.10
CA GLY A 13 2.40 9.52 -4.66
C GLY A 13 3.04 10.91 -4.59
N GLY A 14 4.25 11.10 -5.13
CA GLY A 14 5.01 12.35 -5.04
C GLY A 14 5.78 12.50 -3.74
N ALA A 15 5.77 11.50 -2.86
CA ALA A 15 6.46 11.54 -1.58
C ALA A 15 7.97 11.29 -1.73
N LYS A 16 8.77 11.95 -0.89
CA LYS A 16 10.21 11.70 -0.78
C LYS A 16 10.43 10.66 0.31
N GLY A 17 10.81 9.44 -0.06
CA GLY A 17 10.90 8.28 0.84
C GLY A 17 11.45 8.59 2.24
N ARG A 18 12.69 9.07 2.35
CA ARG A 18 13.33 9.33 3.67
C ARG A 18 12.67 10.44 4.50
N THR A 19 12.06 11.43 3.85
CA THR A 19 11.56 12.64 4.54
C THR A 19 10.07 12.55 4.83
N ASP A 20 9.30 11.88 3.97
CA ASP A 20 7.83 11.88 4.04
C ASP A 20 7.27 10.57 4.59
N VAL A 21 7.95 9.43 4.46
CA VAL A 21 7.49 8.16 5.08
C VAL A 21 7.34 8.28 6.60
N PRO A 22 8.27 8.88 7.36
CA PRO A 22 8.09 9.06 8.80
C PRO A 22 6.80 9.82 9.15
N LYS A 23 6.44 10.84 8.38
CA LYS A 23 5.19 11.60 8.59
C LYS A 23 3.94 10.75 8.34
N ILE A 24 3.99 9.85 7.36
CA ILE A 24 2.89 8.91 7.07
C ILE A 24 2.73 7.94 8.24
N VAL A 25 3.84 7.47 8.82
CA VAL A 25 3.82 6.65 10.04
C VAL A 25 3.20 7.44 11.20
N ASP A 26 3.62 8.68 11.42
CA ASP A 26 3.03 9.54 12.46
C ASP A 26 1.51 9.69 12.28
N TRP A 27 1.03 9.88 11.04
CA TRP A 27 -0.41 9.94 10.76
C TRP A 27 -1.15 8.65 11.10
N TYR A 28 -0.53 7.50 10.84
CA TYR A 28 -1.09 6.21 11.23
C TYR A 28 -1.14 6.06 12.75
N MET A 29 -0.05 6.39 13.45
CA MET A 29 0.02 6.33 14.92
C MET A 29 -0.95 7.30 15.59
N ASP A 30 -1.19 8.47 14.98
CA ASP A 30 -2.18 9.47 15.40
C ASP A 30 -3.63 9.07 15.05
N GLY A 31 -3.85 7.93 14.40
CA GLY A 31 -5.18 7.47 13.97
C GLY A 31 -5.81 8.29 12.84
N LYS A 32 -5.02 9.10 12.12
CA LYS A 32 -5.52 9.94 11.00
C LYS A 32 -5.74 9.14 9.72
N ILE A 33 -5.07 8.00 9.59
CA ILE A 33 -5.23 7.07 8.46
C ILE A 33 -5.36 5.65 9.00
N ASN A 34 -6.23 4.86 8.37
CA ASN A 34 -6.39 3.45 8.68
C ASN A 34 -5.57 2.61 7.69
N ILE A 35 -4.62 1.84 8.23
CA ILE A 35 -3.80 0.90 7.45
C ILE A 35 -4.20 -0.54 7.76
N ASP A 36 -4.68 -0.83 8.97
CA ASP A 36 -4.95 -2.19 9.43
C ASP A 36 -6.02 -2.89 8.59
N ASP A 37 -7.09 -2.18 8.20
CA ASP A 37 -8.16 -2.75 7.36
C ASP A 37 -7.68 -3.14 5.95
N LEU A 38 -6.53 -2.65 5.50
CA LEU A 38 -5.94 -3.05 4.23
C LEU A 38 -5.29 -4.44 4.32
N ILE A 39 -4.92 -4.88 5.53
CA ILE A 39 -4.28 -6.17 5.78
C ILE A 39 -5.36 -7.25 5.85
N THR A 40 -5.61 -7.89 4.72
CA THR A 40 -6.61 -8.97 4.62
C THR A 40 -6.06 -10.34 4.98
N HIS A 41 -4.75 -10.54 4.85
CA HIS A 41 -4.10 -11.84 5.08
C HIS A 41 -2.75 -11.64 5.77
N VAL A 42 -2.44 -12.52 6.73
CA VAL A 42 -1.14 -12.62 7.38
C VAL A 42 -0.71 -14.08 7.35
N MET A 43 0.48 -14.35 6.83
CA MET A 43 0.97 -15.72 6.69
C MET A 43 2.51 -15.78 6.76
N PRO A 44 3.06 -16.94 7.15
CA PRO A 44 4.51 -17.16 7.18
C PRO A 44 5.14 -17.24 5.77
N LEU A 45 6.45 -17.00 5.70
CA LEU A 45 7.23 -16.96 4.44
C LEU A 45 7.19 -18.27 3.64
N ASP A 46 7.04 -19.42 4.29
CA ASP A 46 6.86 -20.72 3.63
C ASP A 46 5.60 -20.78 2.75
N GLN A 47 4.59 -19.93 3.01
CA GLN A 47 3.35 -19.80 2.24
C GLN A 47 3.39 -18.68 1.19
N ILE A 48 4.58 -18.21 0.80
CA ILE A 48 4.71 -17.06 -0.13
C ILE A 48 3.95 -17.26 -1.45
N ASN A 49 3.89 -18.49 -1.98
CA ASN A 49 3.18 -18.77 -3.22
C ASN A 49 1.66 -18.63 -3.07
N ASP A 50 1.10 -18.98 -1.91
CA ASP A 50 -0.33 -18.79 -1.63
C ASP A 50 -0.68 -17.29 -1.62
N ALA A 51 0.23 -16.43 -1.12
CA ALA A 51 0.05 -14.98 -1.18
C ALA A 51 -0.03 -14.46 -2.63
N PHE A 52 0.77 -15.01 -3.54
CA PHE A 52 0.68 -14.69 -4.97
C PHE A 52 -0.63 -15.18 -5.59
N ASP A 53 -1.08 -16.39 -5.24
CA ASP A 53 -2.35 -16.92 -5.75
C ASP A 53 -3.55 -16.06 -5.33
N LEU A 54 -3.60 -15.64 -4.06
CA LEU A 54 -4.64 -14.73 -3.56
C LEU A 54 -4.66 -13.39 -4.30
N MET A 55 -3.48 -12.84 -4.63
CA MET A 55 -3.37 -11.61 -5.41
C MET A 55 -3.95 -11.78 -6.82
N HIS A 56 -3.65 -12.90 -7.50
CA HIS A 56 -4.18 -13.16 -8.84
C HIS A 56 -5.68 -13.40 -8.88
N LYS A 57 -6.23 -14.04 -7.84
CA LYS A 57 -7.68 -14.28 -7.70
C LYS A 57 -8.46 -13.03 -7.31
N GLY A 58 -7.78 -11.96 -6.87
CA GLY A 58 -8.42 -10.76 -6.33
C GLY A 58 -9.04 -10.99 -4.95
N GLU A 59 -8.56 -12.00 -4.22
CA GLU A 59 -9.05 -12.36 -2.87
C GLU A 59 -8.26 -11.62 -1.78
N SER A 60 -7.18 -10.92 -2.11
CA SER A 60 -6.37 -10.13 -1.18
C SER A 60 -6.32 -8.65 -1.57
N ILE A 61 -6.43 -7.77 -0.58
CA ILE A 61 -6.06 -6.35 -0.71
C ILE A 61 -4.56 -6.21 -0.41
N ARG A 62 -4.14 -6.61 0.79
CA ARG A 62 -2.73 -6.81 1.16
C ARG A 62 -2.57 -8.11 1.94
N SER A 63 -1.48 -8.80 1.61
CA SER A 63 -0.96 -9.93 2.38
C SER A 63 0.35 -9.50 3.06
N VAL A 64 0.45 -9.65 4.37
CA VAL A 64 1.68 -9.41 5.14
C VAL A 64 2.36 -10.75 5.40
N VAL A 65 3.64 -10.84 5.03
CA VAL A 65 4.44 -12.05 5.19
C VAL A 65 5.31 -11.93 6.44
N THR A 66 5.20 -12.89 7.35
CA THR A 66 5.98 -12.97 8.60
C THR A 66 7.17 -13.92 8.45
N PHE A 67 8.23 -13.70 9.23
CA PHE A 67 9.49 -14.45 9.18
C PHE A 67 9.86 -15.07 10.55
#